data_AF-A0A7L8AEQ0-F1
#
_entry.id   AF-A0A7L8AEQ0-F1
#
_cell.length_a   1.000
_cell.length_b   1.000
_cell.length_c   1.000
_cell.angle_alpha   90.00
_cell.angle_beta   90.00
_cell.angle_gamma   90.00
#
_symmetry.space_group_name_H-M   'P 1'
#
loop_
_entity.id
_entity.type
_entity.pdbx_description
1 polymer ?
#
loop_
_entity_poly.entity_id
_entity_poly.type
_entity_poly.pdbx_seq_one_letter_code
_entity_poly.pdbx_strand_id
1 'polypeptide(L)'
;MKFGIIKERKNPPDRRVVFSPQKLKEFQEQFPKAILKVESSDIRVFSDDSYKSEGIQVSEKMDDCDVLFGVKEVPVDNLIPNKKYFFFSHTIKKQPYNRDLLNAILDKKIELFDHETIVKENGARLIGFGRYAGIVGAYNGFRAIGLKSGAFQLPKAEILDSQQELIEQLQKIELSNIKILLTGNGKVAYGAKEMLDAMNILEVTTEEYLNNTYQEPVYCLADVLDYNKRKDGKVIDNSDFYNHPEKYESNFMRFAKVTDFFIAGHFYGDGAPYLFTREDAKSADFNIKFVADISCDIDGPVASTIRPSTIAEPIYGYNPRTETEVNFKDDNAIVVMAVDNLPCELPKDASEGFGEMFLENVIPAFFNNDKDGVLERAKMTENGKLTERFSYLQDYVDGRE
;
A
#
# COMPACT_ATOMS: atom_id res chain seq x y z
N MET A 1 -28.43 -12.82 -5.98
CA MET A 1 -27.13 -12.52 -6.61
C MET A 1 -26.11 -13.46 -6.01
N LYS A 2 -25.31 -14.11 -6.84
CA LYS A 2 -24.26 -15.02 -6.41
C LYS A 2 -22.89 -14.36 -6.53
N PHE A 3 -22.12 -14.38 -5.46
CA PHE A 3 -20.80 -13.78 -5.37
C PHE A 3 -19.75 -14.89 -5.29
N GLY A 4 -18.73 -14.82 -6.14
CA GLY A 4 -17.60 -15.74 -6.19
C GLY A 4 -16.33 -15.05 -5.69
N ILE A 5 -15.63 -15.67 -4.75
CA ILE A 5 -14.27 -15.27 -4.37
C ILE A 5 -13.31 -16.10 -5.21
N ILE A 6 -12.59 -15.46 -6.13
CA ILE A 6 -11.74 -16.17 -7.10
C ILE A 6 -10.34 -16.43 -6.53
N LYS A 7 -9.69 -17.46 -7.06
CA LYS A 7 -8.30 -17.80 -6.81
C LYS A 7 -7.39 -16.76 -7.47
N GLU A 8 -6.41 -16.25 -6.72
CA GLU A 8 -5.34 -15.42 -7.30
C GLU A 8 -4.50 -16.25 -8.29
N ARG A 9 -4.07 -15.62 -9.37
CA ARG A 9 -3.30 -16.30 -10.44
C ARG A 9 -2.04 -15.55 -10.83
N LYS A 10 -1.72 -14.47 -10.12
CA LYS A 10 -0.51 -13.68 -10.32
C LYS A 10 0.72 -14.47 -9.88
N ASN A 11 1.85 -14.23 -10.54
CA ASN A 11 3.16 -14.76 -10.19
C ASN A 11 4.13 -13.58 -9.94
N PRO A 12 4.88 -13.51 -8.81
CA PRO A 12 4.83 -14.42 -7.66
C PRO A 12 3.43 -14.52 -7.02
N PRO A 13 3.09 -15.66 -6.39
CA PRO A 13 1.76 -15.87 -5.82
C PRO A 13 1.36 -14.80 -4.81
N ASP A 14 0.20 -14.20 -5.00
CA ASP A 14 -0.45 -13.35 -3.99
C ASP A 14 -1.31 -14.25 -3.09
N ARG A 15 -0.92 -14.36 -1.82
CA ARG A 15 -1.60 -15.23 -0.84
C ARG A 15 -2.84 -14.55 -0.22
N ARG A 16 -3.05 -13.26 -0.48
CA ARG A 16 -4.19 -12.51 0.06
C ARG A 16 -5.49 -12.92 -0.63
N VAL A 17 -6.60 -12.51 -0.02
CA VAL A 17 -7.95 -12.70 -0.55
C VAL A 17 -8.83 -11.53 -0.12
N VAL A 18 -9.88 -11.24 -0.89
CA VAL A 18 -10.81 -10.15 -0.56
C VAL A 18 -11.56 -10.40 0.75
N PHE A 19 -11.92 -11.65 1.05
CA PHE A 19 -12.62 -12.01 2.28
C PHE A 19 -12.05 -13.25 2.94
N SER A 20 -11.77 -13.13 4.25
CA SER A 20 -11.51 -14.29 5.11
C SER A 20 -12.77 -15.14 5.31
N PRO A 21 -12.66 -16.39 5.78
CA PRO A 21 -13.81 -17.24 6.07
C PRO A 21 -14.81 -16.59 7.03
N GLN A 22 -14.31 -15.99 8.13
CA GLN A 22 -15.14 -15.33 9.13
C GLN A 22 -15.86 -14.11 8.55
N LYS A 23 -15.21 -13.34 7.67
CA LYS A 23 -15.85 -12.18 7.04
C LYS A 23 -16.89 -12.58 5.98
N LEU A 24 -16.73 -13.71 5.29
CA LEU A 24 -17.80 -14.23 4.43
C LEU A 24 -19.00 -14.73 5.23
N LYS A 25 -18.79 -15.33 6.39
CA LYS A 25 -19.90 -15.69 7.28
C LYS A 25 -20.66 -14.45 7.74
N GLU A 26 -19.93 -13.43 8.18
CA GLU A 26 -20.53 -12.14 8.56
C GLU A 26 -21.29 -11.51 7.38
N PHE A 27 -20.73 -11.54 6.17
CA PHE A 27 -21.44 -11.12 4.95
C PHE A 27 -22.75 -11.92 4.79
N GLN A 28 -22.72 -13.25 4.86
CA GLN A 28 -23.91 -14.09 4.72
C GLN A 28 -25.00 -13.78 5.76
N GLU A 29 -24.59 -13.45 6.99
CA GLU A 29 -25.48 -13.05 8.10
C GLU A 29 -26.12 -11.67 7.86
N GLN A 30 -25.32 -10.68 7.43
CA GLN A 30 -25.79 -9.32 7.15
C GLN A 30 -26.67 -9.25 5.88
N PHE A 31 -26.39 -10.11 4.89
CA PHE A 31 -27.08 -10.12 3.60
C PHE A 31 -27.58 -11.53 3.25
N PRO A 32 -28.65 -12.04 3.90
CA PRO A 32 -29.11 -13.44 3.74
C PRO A 32 -29.54 -13.84 2.32
N LYS A 33 -29.78 -12.87 1.43
CA LYS A 33 -30.12 -13.10 0.01
C LYS A 33 -28.89 -13.27 -0.88
N ALA A 34 -27.69 -12.98 -0.38
CA ALA A 34 -26.44 -13.26 -1.07
C ALA A 34 -26.22 -14.78 -1.08
N ILE A 35 -25.69 -15.30 -2.20
CA ILE A 35 -25.19 -16.67 -2.27
C ILE A 35 -23.67 -16.57 -2.43
N LEU A 36 -22.93 -17.07 -1.46
CA LEU A 36 -21.47 -16.96 -1.45
C LEU A 36 -20.84 -18.27 -1.90
N LYS A 37 -19.86 -18.16 -2.79
CA LYS A 37 -19.08 -19.28 -3.33
C LYS A 37 -17.61 -18.89 -3.34
N VAL A 38 -16.75 -19.85 -3.05
CA VAL A 38 -15.31 -19.65 -2.99
C VAL A 38 -14.62 -20.61 -3.94
N GLU A 39 -13.70 -20.08 -4.76
CA GLU A 39 -12.85 -20.89 -5.61
C GLU A 39 -11.81 -21.63 -4.76
N SER A 40 -11.63 -22.93 -5.05
CA SER A 40 -10.56 -23.71 -4.44
C SER A 40 -9.21 -23.07 -4.74
N SER A 41 -8.33 -22.99 -3.75
CA SER A 41 -7.02 -22.36 -3.90
C SER A 41 -5.97 -23.03 -3.01
N ASP A 42 -4.85 -23.37 -3.64
CA ASP A 42 -3.63 -23.93 -3.03
C ASP A 42 -2.60 -22.86 -2.64
N ILE A 43 -2.85 -21.59 -2.97
CA ILE A 43 -1.93 -20.47 -2.69
C ILE A 43 -2.44 -19.54 -1.58
N ARG A 44 -3.76 -19.44 -1.42
CA ARG A 44 -4.39 -18.48 -0.51
C ARG A 44 -4.04 -18.80 0.94
N VAL A 45 -3.87 -17.77 1.77
CA VAL A 45 -3.53 -17.91 3.19
C VAL A 45 -4.56 -18.70 4.00
N PHE A 46 -5.84 -18.62 3.64
CA PHE A 46 -6.92 -19.41 4.21
C PHE A 46 -7.22 -20.66 3.37
N SER A 47 -7.25 -21.82 4.03
CA SER A 47 -7.52 -23.10 3.40
C SER A 47 -8.98 -23.24 3.00
N ASP A 48 -9.25 -24.09 2.00
CA ASP A 48 -10.63 -24.40 1.60
C ASP A 48 -11.48 -24.96 2.74
N ASP A 49 -10.89 -25.77 3.61
CA ASP A 49 -11.61 -26.35 4.75
C ASP A 49 -12.04 -25.29 5.77
N SER A 50 -11.28 -24.20 5.90
CA SER A 50 -11.67 -23.06 6.75
C SER A 50 -12.93 -22.35 6.23
N TYR A 51 -13.14 -22.29 4.91
CA TYR A 51 -14.38 -21.77 4.33
C TYR A 51 -15.54 -22.75 4.51
N LYS A 52 -15.29 -24.05 4.28
CA LYS A 52 -16.31 -25.10 4.47
C LYS A 52 -16.80 -25.17 5.92
N SER A 53 -15.91 -24.99 6.90
CA SER A 53 -16.28 -25.00 8.32
C SER A 53 -17.21 -23.85 8.70
N GLU A 54 -17.18 -22.73 7.97
CA GLU A 54 -18.12 -21.61 8.13
C GLU A 54 -19.39 -21.77 7.26
N GLY A 55 -19.58 -22.94 6.64
CA GLY A 55 -20.74 -23.23 5.79
C GLY A 55 -20.69 -22.62 4.39
N ILE A 56 -19.54 -22.09 3.96
CA ILE A 56 -19.37 -21.48 2.65
C ILE A 56 -19.07 -22.55 1.60
N GLN A 57 -19.75 -22.48 0.45
CA GLN A 57 -19.53 -23.42 -0.65
C GLN A 57 -18.16 -23.19 -1.30
N VAL A 58 -17.33 -24.25 -1.34
CA VAL A 58 -16.08 -24.28 -2.13
C VAL A 58 -16.30 -25.02 -3.44
N SER A 59 -15.72 -24.52 -4.54
CA SER A 59 -15.89 -25.07 -5.90
C SER A 59 -14.70 -24.77 -6.80
N GLU A 60 -14.45 -25.61 -7.79
CA GLU A 60 -13.43 -25.39 -8.84
C GLU A 60 -13.88 -24.38 -9.91
N LYS A 61 -15.19 -24.14 -10.01
CA LYS A 61 -15.80 -23.31 -11.06
C LYS A 61 -16.68 -22.21 -10.50
N MET A 62 -16.62 -21.05 -11.16
CA MET A 62 -17.33 -19.81 -10.81
C MET A 62 -18.30 -19.32 -11.90
N ASP A 63 -18.56 -20.14 -12.93
CA ASP A 63 -19.42 -19.77 -14.08
C ASP A 63 -20.85 -19.36 -13.67
N ASP A 64 -21.35 -19.88 -12.55
CA ASP A 64 -22.69 -19.61 -12.02
C ASP A 64 -22.76 -18.37 -11.12
N CYS A 65 -21.63 -17.73 -10.79
CA CYS A 65 -21.58 -16.50 -10.02
C CYS A 65 -21.86 -15.28 -10.90
N ASP A 66 -22.52 -14.26 -10.36
CA ASP A 66 -22.83 -13.00 -11.06
C ASP A 66 -21.66 -11.99 -10.91
N VAL A 67 -21.05 -11.98 -9.72
CA VAL A 67 -20.00 -11.05 -9.32
C VAL A 67 -18.79 -11.84 -8.82
N LEU A 68 -17.59 -11.46 -9.25
CA LEU A 68 -16.33 -12.14 -8.95
C LEU A 68 -15.37 -11.17 -8.27
N PHE A 69 -14.86 -11.55 -7.10
CA PHE A 69 -13.98 -10.75 -6.27
C PHE A 69 -12.59 -11.39 -6.21
N GLY A 70 -11.60 -10.69 -6.76
CA GLY A 70 -10.17 -11.01 -6.65
C GLY A 70 -9.41 -9.82 -6.06
N VAL A 71 -8.19 -10.05 -5.61
CA VAL A 71 -7.27 -9.01 -5.17
C VAL A 71 -6.57 -8.42 -6.39
N LYS A 72 -5.91 -9.25 -7.20
CA LYS A 72 -5.11 -8.83 -8.37
C LYS A 72 -5.77 -9.20 -9.69
N GLU A 73 -5.18 -8.69 -10.76
CA GLU A 73 -5.58 -8.96 -12.13
C GLU A 73 -5.71 -10.46 -12.44
N VAL A 74 -6.74 -10.81 -13.22
CA VAL A 74 -7.00 -12.19 -13.67
C VAL A 74 -6.39 -12.38 -15.06
N PRO A 75 -5.59 -13.43 -15.32
CA PRO A 75 -5.08 -13.71 -16.65
C PRO A 75 -6.20 -13.82 -17.69
N VAL A 76 -5.94 -13.34 -18.90
CA VAL A 76 -6.93 -13.25 -20.00
C VAL A 76 -7.64 -14.58 -20.26
N ASP A 77 -6.90 -15.69 -20.22
CA ASP A 77 -7.42 -17.04 -20.47
C ASP A 77 -8.36 -17.54 -19.36
N ASN A 78 -8.30 -16.93 -18.17
CA ASN A 78 -9.15 -17.27 -17.03
C ASN A 78 -10.38 -16.37 -16.89
N LEU A 79 -10.49 -15.31 -17.69
CA LEU A 79 -11.64 -14.42 -17.66
C LEU A 79 -12.91 -15.10 -18.21
N ILE A 80 -13.91 -15.19 -17.34
CA ILE A 80 -15.28 -15.63 -17.66
C ILE A 80 -16.07 -14.47 -18.27
N PRO A 81 -16.60 -14.58 -19.51
CA PRO A 81 -17.34 -13.51 -20.16
C PRO A 81 -18.67 -13.14 -19.48
N ASN A 82 -19.13 -11.90 -19.70
CA ASN A 82 -20.41 -11.35 -19.21
C ASN A 82 -20.59 -11.43 -17.68
N LYS A 83 -19.52 -11.16 -16.92
CA LYS A 83 -19.52 -11.11 -15.45
C LYS A 83 -19.16 -9.73 -14.93
N LYS A 84 -19.43 -9.49 -13.65
CA LYS A 84 -18.90 -8.34 -12.90
C LYS A 84 -17.62 -8.77 -12.18
N TYR A 85 -16.52 -8.06 -12.39
CA TYR A 85 -15.24 -8.36 -11.73
C TYR A 85 -14.80 -7.19 -10.85
N PHE A 86 -14.28 -7.51 -9.66
CA PHE A 86 -13.60 -6.56 -8.80
C PHE A 86 -12.17 -7.04 -8.54
N PHE A 87 -11.19 -6.25 -8.93
CA PHE A 87 -9.78 -6.45 -8.63
C PHE A 87 -8.98 -5.16 -8.88
N PHE A 88 -7.74 -5.09 -8.40
CA PHE A 88 -6.78 -4.07 -8.83
C PHE A 88 -6.35 -4.36 -10.26
N SER A 89 -6.89 -3.63 -11.24
CA SER A 89 -6.59 -3.93 -12.66
C SER A 89 -5.24 -3.39 -13.09
N HIS A 90 -4.73 -2.37 -12.38
CA HIS A 90 -3.56 -1.59 -12.80
C HIS A 90 -3.67 -1.17 -14.28
N THR A 91 -4.82 -0.58 -14.66
CA THR A 91 -5.03 -0.03 -16.01
C THR A 91 -5.33 1.46 -16.01
N ILE A 92 -5.80 2.02 -14.88
CA ILE A 92 -6.22 3.42 -14.77
C ILE A 92 -5.08 4.43 -14.99
N LYS A 93 -3.81 4.00 -14.85
CA LYS A 93 -2.63 4.83 -15.12
C LYS A 93 -1.95 4.42 -16.44
N LYS A 94 -2.68 3.78 -17.35
CA LYS A 94 -2.22 3.34 -18.67
C LYS A 94 -0.99 2.41 -18.60
N GLN A 95 -0.93 1.53 -17.60
CA GLN A 95 0.23 0.67 -17.39
C GLN A 95 0.38 -0.35 -18.54
N PRO A 96 1.45 -0.28 -19.36
CA PRO A 96 1.51 -0.99 -20.65
C PRO A 96 1.27 -2.50 -20.59
N TYR A 97 1.69 -3.15 -19.50
CA TYR A 97 1.58 -4.60 -19.34
C TYR A 97 0.15 -5.12 -19.19
N ASN A 98 -0.82 -4.26 -18.84
CA ASN A 98 -2.23 -4.66 -18.62
C ASN A 98 -3.19 -4.11 -19.70
N ARG A 99 -2.68 -3.62 -20.82
CA ARG A 99 -3.53 -3.18 -21.94
C ARG A 99 -4.33 -4.34 -22.52
N ASP A 100 -3.66 -5.46 -22.75
CA ASP A 100 -4.28 -6.66 -23.34
C ASP A 100 -5.37 -7.24 -22.42
N LEU A 101 -5.19 -7.10 -21.10
CA LEU A 101 -6.22 -7.43 -20.11
C LEU A 101 -7.46 -6.56 -20.30
N LEU A 102 -7.30 -5.25 -20.42
CA LEU A 102 -8.43 -4.32 -20.60
C LEU A 102 -9.15 -4.58 -21.93
N ASN A 103 -8.42 -4.83 -23.01
CA ASN A 103 -8.98 -5.26 -24.30
C ASN A 103 -9.82 -6.53 -24.15
N ALA A 104 -9.28 -7.56 -23.49
CA ALA A 104 -10.01 -8.81 -23.25
C ALA A 104 -11.28 -8.61 -22.40
N ILE A 105 -11.24 -7.70 -21.41
CA ILE A 105 -12.40 -7.34 -20.57
C ILE A 105 -13.52 -6.73 -21.42
N LEU A 106 -13.17 -5.81 -22.33
CA LEU A 106 -14.13 -5.19 -23.24
C LEU A 106 -14.72 -6.22 -24.21
N ASP A 107 -13.87 -7.03 -24.86
CA ASP A 107 -14.29 -8.07 -25.81
C ASP A 107 -15.22 -9.10 -25.17
N LYS A 108 -14.91 -9.51 -23.93
CA LYS A 108 -15.71 -10.46 -23.14
C LYS A 108 -16.92 -9.82 -22.49
N LYS A 109 -17.17 -8.53 -22.71
CA LYS A 109 -18.28 -7.74 -22.12
C LYS A 109 -18.35 -7.87 -20.60
N ILE A 110 -17.18 -7.84 -19.96
CA ILE A 110 -17.06 -7.83 -18.51
C ILE A 110 -17.32 -6.42 -18.00
N GLU A 111 -18.08 -6.31 -16.92
CA GLU A 111 -18.17 -5.09 -16.12
C GLU A 111 -17.04 -5.11 -15.09
N LEU A 112 -15.99 -4.32 -15.32
CA LEU A 112 -14.86 -4.21 -14.42
C LEU A 112 -15.11 -3.09 -13.41
N PHE A 113 -14.91 -3.39 -12.14
CA PHE A 113 -14.90 -2.45 -11.03
C PHE A 113 -13.51 -2.47 -10.40
N ASP A 114 -12.76 -1.38 -10.52
CA ASP A 114 -11.39 -1.37 -9.99
C ASP A 114 -11.37 -1.00 -8.50
N HIS A 115 -10.70 -1.81 -7.68
CA HIS A 115 -10.58 -1.55 -6.25
C HIS A 115 -9.91 -0.21 -5.92
N GLU A 116 -9.06 0.33 -6.79
CA GLU A 116 -8.39 1.64 -6.63
C GLU A 116 -9.36 2.81 -6.78
N THR A 117 -10.48 2.60 -7.47
CA THR A 117 -11.48 3.64 -7.78
C THR A 117 -12.72 3.56 -6.90
N ILE A 118 -12.73 2.66 -5.91
CA ILE A 118 -13.72 2.59 -4.84
C ILE A 118 -13.45 3.73 -3.83
N VAL A 119 -14.13 4.85 -4.09
CA VAL A 119 -13.93 6.13 -3.40
C VAL A 119 -15.25 6.72 -2.91
N LYS A 120 -15.16 7.57 -1.88
CA LYS A 120 -16.22 8.49 -1.45
C LYS A 120 -16.48 9.55 -2.52
N GLU A 121 -17.56 10.32 -2.36
CA GLU A 121 -17.88 11.46 -3.24
C GLU A 121 -16.75 12.49 -3.32
N ASN A 122 -16.05 12.72 -2.20
CA ASN A 122 -14.89 13.62 -2.15
C ASN A 122 -13.59 13.01 -2.71
N GLY A 123 -13.64 11.82 -3.32
CA GLY A 123 -12.48 11.13 -3.89
C GLY A 123 -11.64 10.33 -2.88
N ALA A 124 -11.95 10.39 -1.57
CA ALA A 124 -11.20 9.64 -0.57
C ALA A 124 -11.41 8.13 -0.75
N ARG A 125 -10.31 7.38 -0.81
CA ARG A 125 -10.33 5.93 -1.04
C ARG A 125 -10.87 5.17 0.17
N LEU A 126 -11.84 4.29 -0.06
CA LEU A 126 -12.54 3.55 0.98
C LEU A 126 -11.76 2.30 1.40
N ILE A 127 -11.26 1.54 0.43
CA ILE A 127 -10.59 0.25 0.64
C ILE A 127 -9.13 0.29 0.19
N GLY A 128 -8.27 -0.50 0.82
CA GLY A 128 -6.87 -0.63 0.39
C GLY A 128 -5.98 -1.24 1.47
N PHE A 129 -4.75 -1.60 1.10
CA PHE A 129 -3.82 -2.30 1.99
C PHE A 129 -2.83 -1.38 2.72
N GLY A 130 -3.05 -0.06 2.70
CA GLY A 130 -2.08 0.92 3.19
C GLY A 130 -1.65 0.71 4.65
N ARG A 131 -2.59 0.39 5.54
CA ARG A 131 -2.28 0.10 6.96
C ARG A 131 -1.22 -0.99 7.11
N TYR A 132 -1.40 -2.10 6.39
CA TYR A 132 -0.50 -3.24 6.44
C TYR A 132 0.84 -2.97 5.75
N ALA A 133 0.86 -2.13 4.71
CA ALA A 133 2.11 -1.64 4.13
C ALA A 133 2.91 -0.84 5.17
N GLY A 134 2.24 0.01 5.95
CA GLY A 134 2.81 0.73 7.09
C GLY A 134 3.43 -0.19 8.14
N ILE A 135 2.63 -1.17 8.60
CA ILE A 135 3.03 -2.16 9.61
C ILE A 135 4.28 -2.94 9.18
N VAL A 136 4.23 -3.57 8.00
CA VAL A 136 5.33 -4.39 7.49
C VAL A 136 6.53 -3.52 7.11
N GLY A 137 6.29 -2.33 6.56
CA GLY A 137 7.34 -1.40 6.17
C GLY A 137 8.15 -0.89 7.36
N ALA A 138 7.48 -0.52 8.46
CA ALA A 138 8.17 -0.16 9.71
C ALA A 138 8.98 -1.33 10.26
N TYR A 139 8.39 -2.54 10.28
CA TYR A 139 9.08 -3.75 10.72
C TYR A 139 10.35 -4.04 9.90
N ASN A 140 10.24 -4.02 8.56
CA ASN A 140 11.37 -4.26 7.67
C ASN A 140 12.43 -3.15 7.76
N GLY A 141 12.04 -1.91 8.06
CA GLY A 141 12.96 -0.82 8.36
C GLY A 141 13.81 -1.11 9.61
N PHE A 142 13.20 -1.52 10.72
CA PHE A 142 13.95 -1.95 11.91
C PHE A 142 14.82 -3.18 11.63
N ARG A 143 14.31 -4.13 10.85
CA ARG A 143 15.10 -5.28 10.41
C ARG A 143 16.33 -4.86 9.60
N ALA A 144 16.22 -3.84 8.75
CA ALA A 144 17.35 -3.28 8.01
C ALA A 144 18.40 -2.68 8.94
N ILE A 145 17.98 -1.96 9.98
CA ILE A 145 18.88 -1.43 11.02
C ILE A 145 19.64 -2.57 11.71
N GLY A 146 18.95 -3.64 12.12
CA GLY A 146 19.56 -4.81 12.74
C GLY A 146 20.58 -5.50 11.83
N LEU A 147 20.24 -5.69 10.55
CA LEU A 147 21.13 -6.32 9.56
C LEU A 147 22.38 -5.49 9.24
N LYS A 148 22.25 -4.16 9.24
CA LYS A 148 23.37 -3.22 9.03
C LYS A 148 24.29 -3.17 10.23
N SER A 149 23.71 -2.95 11.42
CA SER A 149 24.46 -2.72 12.66
C SER A 149 25.02 -4.00 13.28
N GLY A 150 24.36 -5.14 13.06
CA GLY A 150 24.62 -6.38 13.79
C GLY A 150 24.17 -6.35 15.25
N ALA A 151 23.48 -5.30 15.71
CA ALA A 151 23.09 -5.13 17.10
C ALA A 151 21.97 -6.07 17.54
N PHE A 152 21.08 -6.44 16.61
CA PHE A 152 19.98 -7.36 16.85
C PHE A 152 19.57 -8.05 15.54
N GLN A 153 18.81 -9.14 15.66
CA GLN A 153 18.30 -9.89 14.53
C GLN A 153 16.78 -9.99 14.63
N LEU A 154 16.10 -9.63 13.54
CA LEU A 154 14.68 -9.85 13.37
C LEU A 154 14.43 -10.92 12.28
N PRO A 155 13.49 -11.85 12.50
CA PRO A 155 13.06 -12.75 11.44
C PRO A 155 12.48 -11.96 10.25
N LYS A 156 12.32 -12.61 9.10
CA LYS A 156 11.59 -11.98 7.99
C LYS A 156 10.11 -11.81 8.38
N ALA A 157 9.44 -10.77 7.89
CA ALA A 157 8.02 -10.60 8.19
C ALA A 157 7.17 -11.75 7.61
N GLU A 158 7.52 -12.25 6.42
CA GLU A 158 6.81 -13.36 5.74
C GLU A 158 6.74 -14.68 6.51
N ILE A 159 7.57 -14.87 7.55
CA ILE A 159 7.57 -16.08 8.39
C ILE A 159 6.76 -15.94 9.69
N LEU A 160 6.17 -14.76 9.93
CA LEU A 160 5.35 -14.46 11.10
C LEU A 160 3.89 -14.37 10.67
N ASP A 161 3.00 -14.92 11.48
CA ASP A 161 1.60 -15.14 11.06
C ASP A 161 0.70 -13.92 11.28
N SER A 162 1.13 -12.95 12.09
CA SER A 162 0.30 -11.80 12.48
C SER A 162 1.12 -10.55 12.86
N GLN A 163 0.45 -9.40 12.84
CA GLN A 163 0.97 -8.12 13.36
C GLN A 163 1.43 -8.26 14.82
N GLN A 164 0.70 -9.04 15.62
CA GLN A 164 1.05 -9.29 17.01
C GLN A 164 2.42 -9.96 17.13
N GLU A 165 2.72 -10.95 16.29
CA GLU A 165 4.04 -11.58 16.27
C GLU A 165 5.15 -10.63 15.81
N LEU A 166 4.87 -9.74 14.84
CA LEU A 166 5.80 -8.67 14.45
C LEU A 166 6.13 -7.77 15.65
N ILE A 167 5.10 -7.32 16.37
CA ILE A 167 5.24 -6.50 17.59
C ILE A 167 6.06 -7.24 18.65
N GLU A 168 5.78 -8.51 18.90
CA GLU A 168 6.51 -9.32 19.89
C GLU A 168 7.99 -9.46 19.55
N GLN A 169 8.36 -9.52 18.27
CA GLN A 169 9.77 -9.52 17.87
C GLN A 169 10.42 -8.15 18.06
N LEU A 170 9.71 -7.07 17.72
CA LEU A 170 10.22 -5.71 17.92
C LEU A 170 10.41 -5.37 19.41
N GLN A 171 9.50 -5.80 20.29
CA GLN A 171 9.61 -5.56 21.73
C GLN A 171 10.80 -6.28 22.39
N LYS A 172 11.42 -7.26 21.72
CA LYS A 172 12.62 -7.96 22.22
C LYS A 172 13.92 -7.24 21.92
N ILE A 173 13.90 -6.20 21.07
CA ILE A 173 15.12 -5.50 20.66
C ILE A 173 15.40 -4.32 21.59
N GLU A 174 16.67 -4.12 21.91
CA GLU A 174 17.14 -2.90 22.58
C GLU A 174 17.62 -1.91 21.52
N LEU A 175 16.87 -0.82 21.33
CA LEU A 175 17.27 0.24 20.43
C LEU A 175 18.23 1.20 21.12
N SER A 176 19.37 1.46 20.49
CA SER A 176 20.18 2.63 20.82
C SER A 176 19.39 3.91 20.55
N ASN A 177 19.77 5.00 21.20
CA ASN A 177 19.23 6.34 20.92
C ASN A 177 19.23 6.62 19.41
N ILE A 178 18.03 6.86 18.87
CA ILE A 178 17.78 7.05 17.43
C ILE A 178 16.63 8.04 17.25
N LYS A 179 16.76 8.98 16.32
CA LYS A 179 15.67 9.88 15.94
C LYS A 179 14.99 9.38 14.67
N ILE A 180 13.71 9.06 14.79
CA ILE A 180 12.91 8.48 13.71
C ILE A 180 11.96 9.54 13.17
N LEU A 181 11.96 9.78 11.86
CA LEU A 181 10.97 10.63 11.21
C LEU A 181 9.99 9.74 10.47
N LEU A 182 8.71 9.86 10.79
CA LEU A 182 7.62 9.24 10.04
C LEU A 182 6.84 10.34 9.33
N THR A 183 6.65 10.22 8.02
CA THR A 183 5.87 11.21 7.25
C THR A 183 4.52 10.68 6.82
N GLY A 184 3.54 11.59 6.71
CA GLY A 184 2.21 11.33 6.17
C GLY A 184 1.12 11.27 7.24
N ASN A 185 -0.14 11.36 6.79
CA ASN A 185 -1.34 11.35 7.64
C ASN A 185 -2.36 10.28 7.18
N GLY A 186 -1.93 9.34 6.35
CA GLY A 186 -2.78 8.30 5.76
C GLY A 186 -2.65 6.95 6.44
N LYS A 187 -3.36 5.95 5.90
CA LYS A 187 -3.37 4.56 6.43
C LYS A 187 -1.96 3.99 6.58
N VAL A 188 -1.04 4.30 5.65
CA VAL A 188 0.36 3.85 5.71
C VAL A 188 1.08 4.41 6.93
N ALA A 189 1.07 5.73 7.10
CA ALA A 189 1.71 6.38 8.25
C ALA A 189 1.16 5.85 9.57
N TYR A 190 -0.16 5.75 9.72
CA TYR A 190 -0.76 5.21 10.96
C TYR A 190 -0.43 3.74 11.19
N GLY A 191 -0.35 2.91 10.15
CA GLY A 191 0.13 1.53 10.29
C GLY A 191 1.58 1.43 10.77
N ALA A 192 2.46 2.32 10.31
CA ALA A 192 3.83 2.42 10.82
C ALA A 192 3.86 2.95 12.27
N LYS A 193 3.01 3.93 12.59
CA LYS A 193 2.84 4.49 13.93
C LYS A 193 2.46 3.40 14.95
N GLU A 194 1.56 2.50 14.59
CA GLU A 194 1.17 1.36 15.45
C GLU A 194 2.40 0.53 15.90
N MET A 195 3.38 0.34 15.02
CA MET A 195 4.61 -0.40 15.35
C MET A 195 5.55 0.41 16.25
N LEU A 196 5.69 1.72 15.99
CA LEU A 196 6.50 2.62 16.81
C LEU A 196 5.92 2.75 18.24
N ASP A 197 4.60 2.89 18.33
CA ASP A 197 3.86 2.94 19.60
C ASP A 197 3.99 1.62 20.37
N ALA A 198 3.87 0.48 19.69
CA ALA A 198 4.00 -0.83 20.33
C ALA A 198 5.43 -1.11 20.84
N MET A 199 6.44 -0.44 20.30
CA MET A 199 7.81 -0.45 20.81
C MET A 199 8.02 0.53 21.98
N ASN A 200 7.01 1.30 22.36
CA ASN A 200 7.07 2.37 23.35
C ASN A 200 8.11 3.46 23.01
N ILE A 201 8.30 3.76 21.72
CA ILE A 201 9.16 4.88 21.30
C ILE A 201 8.40 6.18 21.56
N LEU A 202 9.06 7.14 22.20
CA LEU A 202 8.41 8.40 22.57
C LEU A 202 8.08 9.24 21.33
N GLU A 203 6.79 9.53 21.13
CA GLU A 203 6.32 10.51 20.13
C GLU A 203 6.58 11.93 20.63
N VAL A 204 7.19 12.77 19.81
CA VAL A 204 7.46 14.18 20.12
C VAL A 204 6.96 15.09 18.99
N THR A 205 6.67 16.35 19.32
CA THR A 205 6.19 17.32 18.33
C THR A 205 7.27 17.67 17.30
N THR A 206 6.87 18.20 16.14
CA THR A 206 7.81 18.71 15.12
C THR A 206 8.81 19.72 15.69
N GLU A 207 8.36 20.61 16.58
CA GLU A 207 9.22 21.63 17.20
C GLU A 207 10.26 21.00 18.13
N GLU A 208 9.84 20.11 19.02
CA GLU A 208 10.75 19.41 19.94
C GLU A 208 11.70 18.49 19.15
N TYR A 209 11.20 17.80 18.13
CA TYR A 209 12.01 16.94 17.26
C TYR A 209 13.13 17.71 16.58
N LEU A 210 12.93 18.96 16.18
CA LEU A 210 13.97 19.73 15.48
C LEU A 210 14.94 20.43 16.43
N ASN A 211 14.50 20.79 17.62
CA ASN A 211 15.27 21.65 18.53
C ASN A 211 15.91 20.91 19.71
N ASN A 212 15.42 19.71 20.06
CA ASN A 212 15.89 18.97 21.23
C ASN A 212 16.81 17.79 20.87
N THR A 213 17.72 17.50 21.80
CA THR A 213 18.50 16.26 21.84
C THR A 213 17.91 15.31 22.87
N TYR A 214 17.89 14.02 22.55
CA TYR A 214 17.33 12.98 23.41
C TYR A 214 18.41 11.98 23.80
N GLN A 215 18.19 11.25 24.90
CA GLN A 215 19.04 10.13 25.35
C GLN A 215 18.33 8.78 25.18
N GLU A 216 17.14 8.79 24.59
CA GLU A 216 16.29 7.64 24.33
C GLU A 216 15.72 7.74 22.91
N PRO A 217 15.30 6.62 22.30
CA PRO A 217 14.63 6.64 20.99
C PRO A 217 13.40 7.55 21.00
N VAL A 218 13.29 8.42 20.01
CA VAL A 218 12.11 9.25 19.79
C VAL A 218 11.67 9.19 18.34
N TYR A 219 10.38 9.44 18.10
CA TYR A 219 9.88 9.65 16.75
C TYR A 219 9.00 10.89 16.63
N CYS A 220 8.92 11.43 15.42
CA CYS A 220 8.00 12.50 15.07
C CYS A 220 7.15 12.06 13.87
N LEU A 221 5.84 12.28 13.96
CA LEU A 221 4.89 12.14 12.87
C LEU A 221 4.70 13.50 12.19
N ALA A 222 5.34 13.71 11.04
CA ALA A 222 5.30 14.96 10.30
C ALA A 222 4.27 14.92 9.16
N ASP A 223 3.45 15.97 9.06
CA ASP A 223 2.47 16.15 7.99
C ASP A 223 3.02 17.01 6.84
N VAL A 224 2.30 17.06 5.73
CA VAL A 224 2.75 17.66 4.46
C VAL A 224 3.20 19.11 4.57
N LEU A 225 2.60 19.89 5.46
CA LEU A 225 2.99 21.29 5.71
C LEU A 225 4.14 21.44 6.71
N ASP A 226 4.53 20.38 7.42
CA ASP A 226 5.75 20.40 8.21
C ASP A 226 6.98 20.39 7.29
N TYR A 227 6.95 19.62 6.22
CA TYR A 227 8.10 19.47 5.32
C TYR A 227 7.97 20.18 3.97
N ASN A 228 6.86 20.89 3.73
CA ASN A 228 6.71 21.80 2.60
C ASN A 228 6.30 23.19 3.06
N LYS A 229 6.82 24.22 2.40
CA LYS A 229 6.42 25.62 2.65
C LYS A 229 6.06 26.31 1.34
N ARG A 230 5.11 27.23 1.38
CA ARG A 230 4.78 28.04 0.21
C ARG A 230 5.92 29.00 -0.12
N LYS A 231 6.17 29.19 -1.41
CA LYS A 231 7.18 30.14 -1.91
C LYS A 231 6.87 31.59 -1.56
N ASP A 232 5.59 31.90 -1.33
CA ASP A 232 5.12 33.24 -0.90
C ASP A 232 5.12 33.43 0.63
N GLY A 233 5.55 32.43 1.40
CA GLY A 233 5.63 32.47 2.87
C GLY A 233 4.28 32.34 3.59
N LYS A 234 3.16 32.17 2.88
CA LYS A 234 1.85 31.96 3.52
C LYS A 234 1.71 30.53 4.04
N VAL A 235 0.89 30.36 5.07
CA VAL A 235 0.43 29.05 5.56
C VAL A 235 -1.07 28.99 5.31
N ILE A 236 -1.51 28.01 4.51
CA ILE A 236 -2.92 27.83 4.14
C ILE A 236 -3.42 26.52 4.76
N ASP A 237 -3.48 25.44 3.99
CA ASP A 237 -3.88 24.11 4.47
C ASP A 237 -3.38 23.02 3.51
N ASN A 238 -3.63 21.76 3.87
CA ASN A 238 -3.23 20.61 3.06
C ASN A 238 -3.98 20.58 1.71
N SER A 239 -5.21 21.10 1.64
CA SER A 239 -6.02 21.11 0.41
C SER A 239 -5.39 22.03 -0.63
N ASP A 240 -4.92 23.20 -0.24
CA ASP A 240 -4.19 24.11 -1.12
C ASP A 240 -2.86 23.49 -1.60
N PHE A 241 -2.13 22.76 -0.74
CA PHE A 241 -0.95 22.00 -1.18
C PHE A 241 -1.31 20.95 -2.24
N TYR A 242 -2.35 20.14 -2.01
CA TYR A 242 -2.72 19.08 -2.95
C TYR A 242 -3.21 19.62 -4.30
N ASN A 243 -3.87 20.77 -4.32
CA ASN A 243 -4.36 21.39 -5.55
C ASN A 243 -3.31 22.27 -6.26
N HIS A 244 -2.32 22.78 -5.52
CA HIS A 244 -1.31 23.72 -6.02
C HIS A 244 0.12 23.38 -5.55
N PRO A 245 0.61 22.14 -5.77
CA PRO A 245 1.93 21.73 -5.29
C PRO A 245 3.06 22.59 -5.87
N GLU A 246 2.87 23.18 -7.06
CA GLU A 246 3.84 24.04 -7.73
C GLU A 246 4.15 25.35 -6.97
N LYS A 247 3.26 25.76 -6.06
CA LYS A 247 3.43 26.95 -5.21
C LYS A 247 4.30 26.69 -3.99
N TYR A 248 4.67 25.43 -3.75
CA TYR A 248 5.44 25.00 -2.60
C TYR A 248 6.88 24.65 -2.98
N GLU A 249 7.76 24.69 -1.98
CA GLU A 249 9.11 24.18 -2.03
C GLU A 249 9.40 23.33 -0.79
N SER A 250 10.37 22.43 -0.92
CA SER A 250 10.76 21.55 0.19
C SER A 250 11.34 22.36 1.35
N ASN A 251 10.92 22.00 2.55
CA ASN A 251 11.48 22.44 3.82
C ASN A 251 12.01 21.24 4.62
N PHE A 252 12.19 20.09 3.97
CA PHE A 252 12.49 18.82 4.63
C PHE A 252 13.93 18.74 5.14
N MET A 253 14.88 19.48 4.56
CA MET A 253 16.29 19.40 4.97
C MET A 253 16.52 19.68 6.44
N ARG A 254 15.66 20.47 7.10
CA ARG A 254 15.72 20.66 8.57
C ARG A 254 15.56 19.36 9.35
N PHE A 255 14.73 18.43 8.85
CA PHE A 255 14.58 17.09 9.41
C PHE A 255 15.75 16.19 9.02
N ALA A 256 16.16 16.22 7.74
CA ALA A 256 17.26 15.38 7.26
C ALA A 256 18.59 15.59 8.04
N LYS A 257 18.78 16.77 8.65
CA LYS A 257 19.92 17.07 9.52
C LYS A 257 19.90 16.38 10.89
N VAL A 258 18.72 16.02 11.39
CA VAL A 258 18.54 15.52 12.76
C VAL A 258 17.93 14.13 12.84
N THR A 259 17.50 13.57 11.70
CA THR A 259 16.93 12.24 11.59
C THR A 259 18.01 11.21 11.31
N ASP A 260 17.97 10.07 12.00
CA ASP A 260 18.81 8.90 11.69
C ASP A 260 18.07 7.89 10.82
N PHE A 261 16.78 7.67 11.12
CA PHE A 261 15.92 6.71 10.43
C PHE A 261 14.66 7.40 9.91
N PHE A 262 14.46 7.36 8.60
CA PHE A 262 13.31 7.94 7.92
C PHE A 262 12.35 6.85 7.43
N ILE A 263 11.07 6.97 7.79
CA ILE A 263 9.98 6.13 7.31
C ILE A 263 9.07 6.99 6.42
N ALA A 264 9.05 6.70 5.13
CA ALA A 264 8.21 7.39 4.15
C ALA A 264 6.82 6.74 4.11
N GLY A 265 5.85 7.33 4.82
CA GLY A 265 4.44 6.93 4.81
C GLY A 265 3.52 7.93 4.11
N HIS A 266 4.11 8.88 3.39
CA HIS A 266 3.40 9.94 2.67
C HIS A 266 2.92 9.46 1.30
N PHE A 267 1.98 10.22 0.74
CA PHE A 267 1.62 10.12 -0.67
C PHE A 267 2.36 11.21 -1.43
N TYR A 268 2.97 10.85 -2.57
CA TYR A 268 3.62 11.79 -3.47
C TYR A 268 2.77 12.03 -4.70
N GLY A 269 2.40 13.29 -4.93
CA GLY A 269 1.62 13.71 -6.09
C GLY A 269 2.51 14.34 -7.17
N ASP A 270 2.06 14.26 -8.42
CA ASP A 270 2.75 14.89 -9.55
C ASP A 270 2.96 16.40 -9.29
N GLY A 271 4.21 16.86 -9.50
CA GLY A 271 4.59 18.26 -9.30
C GLY A 271 4.86 18.66 -7.85
N ALA A 272 4.70 17.76 -6.87
CA ALA A 272 5.08 18.03 -5.49
C ALA A 272 6.62 18.13 -5.34
N PRO A 273 7.12 18.99 -4.44
CA PRO A 273 8.55 19.06 -4.14
C PRO A 273 9.10 17.73 -3.64
N TYR A 274 10.36 17.45 -3.94
CA TYR A 274 11.07 16.32 -3.34
C TYR A 274 11.16 16.52 -1.83
N LEU A 275 11.14 15.43 -1.06
CA LEU A 275 11.51 15.50 0.35
C LEU A 275 13.00 15.82 0.43
N PHE A 276 13.87 14.98 -0.14
CA PHE A 276 15.28 15.33 -0.32
C PHE A 276 15.79 14.88 -1.69
N THR A 277 16.64 15.71 -2.29
CA THR A 277 17.26 15.46 -3.59
C THR A 277 18.59 14.70 -3.45
N ARG A 278 19.17 14.28 -4.58
CA ARG A 278 20.53 13.67 -4.59
C ARG A 278 21.59 14.65 -4.09
N GLU A 279 21.44 15.94 -4.39
CA GLU A 279 22.33 17.00 -3.90
C GLU A 279 22.21 17.20 -2.39
N ASP A 280 20.99 17.15 -1.87
CA ASP A 280 20.73 17.18 -0.42
C ASP A 280 21.44 16.03 0.30
N ALA A 281 21.36 14.81 -0.23
CA ALA A 281 22.01 13.62 0.32
C ALA A 281 23.56 13.68 0.28
N LYS A 282 24.15 14.53 -0.57
CA LYS A 282 25.61 14.79 -0.62
C LYS A 282 26.07 15.80 0.43
N SER A 283 25.16 16.52 1.06
CA SER A 283 25.48 17.54 2.06
C SER A 283 26.19 16.92 3.26
N ALA A 284 27.17 17.65 3.82
CA ALA A 284 27.81 17.24 5.07
C ALA A 284 26.86 17.30 6.27
N ASP A 285 25.77 18.07 6.15
CA ASP A 285 24.75 18.18 7.18
C ASP A 285 23.69 17.06 7.10
N PHE A 286 23.69 16.21 6.07
CA PHE A 286 22.68 15.16 5.89
C PHE A 286 22.98 13.97 6.83
N ASN A 287 22.01 13.60 7.69
CA ASN A 287 22.22 12.60 8.74
C ASN A 287 21.41 11.29 8.56
N ILE A 288 20.47 11.22 7.62
CA ILE A 288 19.64 10.01 7.44
C ILE A 288 20.53 8.84 6.99
N LYS A 289 20.57 7.78 7.79
CA LYS A 289 21.34 6.54 7.53
C LYS A 289 20.46 5.40 7.07
N PHE A 290 19.18 5.41 7.48
CA PHE A 290 18.22 4.37 7.21
C PHE A 290 16.97 4.98 6.59
N VAL A 291 16.46 4.35 5.54
CA VAL A 291 15.24 4.75 4.85
C VAL A 291 14.36 3.51 4.70
N ALA A 292 13.16 3.56 5.28
CA ALA A 292 12.07 2.65 4.97
C ALA A 292 11.09 3.41 4.07
N ASP A 293 11.28 3.31 2.77
CA ASP A 293 10.43 3.94 1.78
C ASP A 293 9.23 3.03 1.44
N ILE A 294 8.10 3.28 2.10
CA ILE A 294 6.89 2.47 1.94
C ILE A 294 6.09 2.92 0.71
N SER A 295 6.27 4.16 0.23
CA SER A 295 5.62 4.60 -1.00
C SER A 295 6.30 3.99 -2.24
N CYS A 296 7.61 3.76 -2.16
CA CYS A 296 8.43 3.13 -3.22
C CYS A 296 8.32 3.88 -4.56
N ASP A 297 8.30 5.21 -4.47
CA ASP A 297 8.30 6.09 -5.64
C ASP A 297 9.72 6.18 -6.22
N ILE A 298 9.98 5.40 -7.29
CA ILE A 298 11.30 5.26 -7.89
C ILE A 298 11.77 6.55 -8.55
N ASP A 299 12.95 7.03 -8.15
CA ASP A 299 13.49 8.34 -8.56
C ASP A 299 12.49 9.47 -8.29
N GLY A 300 11.71 9.31 -7.21
CA GLY A 300 10.70 10.24 -6.72
C GLY A 300 11.20 11.07 -5.54
N PRO A 301 10.34 11.38 -4.55
CA PRO A 301 10.62 12.37 -3.52
C PRO A 301 11.75 12.00 -2.54
N VAL A 302 12.12 10.72 -2.50
CA VAL A 302 13.17 10.17 -1.65
C VAL A 302 14.32 9.74 -2.55
N ALA A 303 15.31 10.61 -2.76
CA ALA A 303 16.32 10.43 -3.79
C ALA A 303 17.17 9.13 -3.68
N SER A 304 17.22 8.50 -2.50
CA SER A 304 17.90 7.22 -2.32
C SER A 304 17.11 6.02 -2.85
N THR A 305 15.83 6.19 -3.19
CA THR A 305 14.95 5.14 -3.70
C THR A 305 15.11 5.00 -5.22
N ILE A 306 16.14 4.25 -5.62
CA ILE A 306 16.56 4.14 -7.04
C ILE A 306 15.96 2.94 -7.77
N ARG A 307 15.39 1.97 -7.04
CA ARG A 307 14.66 0.81 -7.57
C ARG A 307 13.77 0.18 -6.50
N PRO A 308 12.76 -0.61 -6.90
CA PRO A 308 12.06 -1.45 -5.94
C PRO A 308 13.00 -2.56 -5.45
N SER A 309 12.83 -2.91 -4.18
CA SER A 309 13.38 -4.11 -3.56
C SER A 309 12.30 -5.20 -3.48
N THR A 310 12.69 -6.42 -3.13
CA THR A 310 11.76 -7.57 -3.14
C THR A 310 11.62 -8.16 -1.74
N ILE A 311 10.56 -8.90 -1.46
CA ILE A 311 10.43 -9.65 -0.19
C ILE A 311 11.63 -10.60 0.04
N ALA A 312 12.17 -11.18 -1.04
CA ALA A 312 13.36 -12.03 -0.97
C ALA A 312 14.62 -11.24 -0.55
N GLU A 313 14.82 -10.09 -1.19
CA GLU A 313 15.96 -9.18 -1.00
C GLU A 313 15.45 -7.74 -0.73
N PRO A 314 15.02 -7.44 0.50
CA PRO A 314 14.24 -6.23 0.80
C PRO A 314 15.08 -4.98 1.01
N ILE A 315 16.41 -5.08 0.96
CA ILE A 315 17.31 -4.01 1.39
C ILE A 315 18.48 -3.88 0.40
N TYR A 316 18.87 -2.65 0.12
CA TYR A 316 20.11 -2.31 -0.59
C TYR A 316 20.80 -1.10 0.06
N GLY A 317 22.03 -0.82 -0.35
CA GLY A 317 22.74 0.40 0.03
C GLY A 317 22.71 1.41 -1.11
N TYR A 318 22.53 2.69 -0.79
CA TYR A 318 22.67 3.80 -1.73
C TYR A 318 23.88 4.65 -1.32
N ASN A 319 24.82 4.87 -2.24
CA ASN A 319 25.95 5.75 -2.01
C ASN A 319 25.62 7.16 -2.54
N PRO A 320 25.48 8.19 -1.67
CA PRO A 320 25.08 9.53 -2.11
C PRO A 320 26.14 10.23 -2.96
N ARG A 321 27.42 9.84 -2.90
CA ARG A 321 28.50 10.46 -3.68
C ARG A 321 28.50 10.00 -5.12
N THR A 322 28.29 8.70 -5.35
CA THR A 322 28.27 8.11 -6.69
C THR A 322 26.87 8.01 -7.26
N GLU A 323 25.83 8.15 -6.43
CA GLU A 323 24.41 7.97 -6.77
C GLU A 323 24.09 6.56 -7.29
N THR A 324 24.84 5.57 -6.80
CA THR A 324 24.71 4.17 -7.23
C THR A 324 24.35 3.27 -6.07
N GLU A 325 23.76 2.12 -6.41
CA GLU A 325 23.63 1.02 -5.48
C GLU A 325 25.01 0.51 -5.06
N VAL A 326 25.13 0.22 -3.77
CA VAL A 326 26.29 -0.40 -3.14
C VAL A 326 25.80 -1.46 -2.14
N ASN A 327 26.73 -2.21 -1.55
CA ASN A 327 26.33 -3.13 -0.49
C ASN A 327 25.78 -2.32 0.69
N PHE A 328 24.62 -2.70 1.24
CA PHE A 328 24.05 -2.00 2.39
C PHE A 328 25.00 -1.98 3.60
N LYS A 329 25.96 -2.90 3.69
CA LYS A 329 26.99 -2.94 4.73
C LYS A 329 28.11 -1.90 4.57
N ASP A 330 28.26 -1.24 3.43
CA ASP A 330 29.30 -0.23 3.23
C ASP A 330 29.12 0.98 4.16
N ASP A 331 30.20 1.48 4.76
CA ASP A 331 30.14 2.51 5.83
C ASP A 331 29.41 3.79 5.41
N ASN A 332 29.51 4.17 4.14
CA ASN A 332 28.89 5.38 3.58
C ASN A 332 27.53 5.12 2.91
N ALA A 333 26.96 3.91 3.04
CA ALA A 333 25.68 3.59 2.46
C ALA A 333 24.50 4.13 3.29
N ILE A 334 23.59 4.83 2.64
CA ILE A 334 22.21 4.97 3.12
C ILE A 334 21.52 3.62 2.88
N VAL A 335 21.06 2.97 3.95
CA VAL A 335 20.39 1.68 3.85
C VAL A 335 18.93 1.92 3.48
N VAL A 336 18.48 1.35 2.38
CA VAL A 336 17.14 1.58 1.83
C VAL A 336 16.35 0.27 1.80
N MET A 337 15.17 0.29 2.39
CA MET A 337 14.11 -0.71 2.23
C MET A 337 12.98 -0.07 1.43
N ALA A 338 12.65 -0.63 0.27
CA ALA A 338 11.65 -0.08 -0.65
C ALA A 338 10.89 -1.22 -1.34
N VAL A 339 10.17 -2.02 -0.57
CA VAL A 339 9.42 -3.18 -1.08
C VAL A 339 8.05 -2.70 -1.56
N ASP A 340 7.70 -2.97 -2.82
CA ASP A 340 6.48 -2.44 -3.47
C ASP A 340 5.20 -3.22 -3.15
N ASN A 341 5.33 -4.37 -2.47
CA ASN A 341 4.24 -5.29 -2.18
C ASN A 341 4.23 -5.76 -0.70
N LEU A 342 4.68 -4.90 0.22
CA LEU A 342 4.77 -5.16 1.67
C LEU A 342 3.57 -5.88 2.29
N PRO A 343 2.30 -5.57 1.98
CA PRO A 343 1.17 -6.30 2.58
C PRO A 343 1.13 -7.80 2.25
N CYS A 344 1.87 -8.27 1.24
CA CYS A 344 1.98 -9.70 0.92
C CYS A 344 2.77 -10.49 1.96
N GLU A 345 3.60 -9.83 2.79
CA GLU A 345 4.30 -10.49 3.89
C GLU A 345 3.39 -10.74 5.10
N LEU A 346 2.21 -10.11 5.15
CA LEU A 346 1.21 -10.31 6.20
C LEU A 346 -0.18 -10.62 5.62
N PRO A 347 -0.32 -11.70 4.82
CA PRO A 347 -1.49 -11.89 3.96
C PRO A 347 -2.77 -12.16 4.74
N LYS A 348 -2.68 -12.78 5.93
CA LYS A 348 -3.84 -13.07 6.78
C LYS A 348 -4.49 -11.79 7.28
N ASP A 349 -3.75 -11.00 8.05
CA ASP A 349 -4.26 -9.74 8.61
C ASP A 349 -4.66 -8.79 7.49
N ALA A 350 -3.87 -8.70 6.41
CA ALA A 350 -4.18 -7.86 5.26
C ALA A 350 -5.53 -8.22 4.62
N SER A 351 -5.86 -9.50 4.51
CA SER A 351 -7.12 -9.98 3.95
C SER A 351 -8.29 -9.76 4.89
N GLU A 352 -8.11 -9.96 6.20
CA GLU A 352 -9.14 -9.71 7.21
C GLU A 352 -9.55 -8.24 7.23
N GLY A 353 -8.60 -7.31 7.29
CA GLY A 353 -8.91 -5.88 7.28
C GLY A 353 -9.44 -5.38 5.94
N PHE A 354 -8.94 -5.92 4.81
CA PHE A 354 -9.50 -5.58 3.50
C PHE A 354 -10.96 -6.03 3.39
N GLY A 355 -11.27 -7.26 3.83
CA GLY A 355 -12.62 -7.80 3.83
C GLY A 355 -13.57 -7.04 4.75
N GLU A 356 -13.10 -6.56 5.90
CA GLU A 356 -13.88 -5.67 6.79
C GLU A 356 -14.25 -4.37 6.08
N MET A 357 -13.27 -3.65 5.53
CA MET A 357 -13.54 -2.42 4.79
C MET A 357 -14.44 -2.66 3.57
N PHE A 358 -14.28 -3.80 2.88
CA PHE A 358 -15.10 -4.14 1.72
C PHE A 358 -16.56 -4.47 2.11
N LEU A 359 -16.76 -5.22 3.19
CA LEU A 359 -18.09 -5.53 3.73
C LEU A 359 -18.82 -4.25 4.17
N GLU A 360 -18.12 -3.34 4.82
CA GLU A 360 -18.70 -2.08 5.30
C GLU A 360 -19.02 -1.12 4.14
N ASN A 361 -18.08 -0.95 3.20
CA ASN A 361 -18.12 0.18 2.27
C ASN A 361 -18.56 -0.16 0.84
N VAL A 362 -18.60 -1.45 0.45
CA VAL A 362 -18.88 -1.86 -0.93
C VAL A 362 -20.09 -2.77 -1.03
N ILE A 363 -20.18 -3.80 -0.16
CA ILE A 363 -21.27 -4.77 -0.21
C ILE A 363 -22.67 -4.11 -0.10
N PRO A 364 -22.94 -3.12 0.76
CA PRO A 364 -24.26 -2.52 0.88
C PRO A 364 -24.79 -1.94 -0.44
N ALA A 365 -23.90 -1.45 -1.30
CA ALA A 365 -24.25 -0.85 -2.58
C ALA A 365 -24.98 -1.81 -3.53
N PHE A 366 -24.70 -3.12 -3.44
CA PHE A 366 -25.41 -4.14 -4.22
C PHE A 366 -26.86 -4.35 -3.79
N PHE A 367 -27.24 -3.89 -2.59
CA PHE A 367 -28.54 -4.17 -1.99
C PHE A 367 -29.37 -2.90 -1.73
N ASN A 368 -28.77 -1.72 -1.83
CA ASN A 368 -29.43 -0.44 -1.57
C ASN A 368 -29.61 0.44 -2.83
N ASN A 369 -29.47 -0.15 -4.02
CA ASN A 369 -29.44 0.55 -5.32
C ASN A 369 -28.28 1.56 -5.43
N ASP A 370 -27.10 1.19 -4.93
CA ASP A 370 -25.89 2.03 -4.94
C ASP A 370 -26.14 3.45 -4.42
N LYS A 371 -26.81 3.56 -3.28
CA LYS A 371 -27.28 4.83 -2.71
C LYS A 371 -26.20 5.92 -2.65
N ASP A 372 -24.96 5.53 -2.36
CA ASP A 372 -23.82 6.44 -2.19
C ASP A 372 -22.95 6.52 -3.46
N GLY A 373 -23.37 5.91 -4.58
CA GLY A 373 -22.71 5.92 -5.89
C GLY A 373 -21.34 5.23 -5.94
N VAL A 374 -21.06 4.32 -5.01
CA VAL A 374 -19.76 3.66 -4.88
C VAL A 374 -19.49 2.74 -6.06
N LEU A 375 -20.49 1.95 -6.48
CA LEU A 375 -20.35 1.03 -7.62
C LEU A 375 -20.28 1.80 -8.93
N GLU A 376 -21.13 2.81 -9.11
CA GLU A 376 -21.12 3.68 -10.29
C GLU A 376 -19.75 4.32 -10.50
N ARG A 377 -19.18 4.91 -9.44
CA ARG A 377 -17.84 5.50 -9.52
C ARG A 377 -16.77 4.46 -9.84
N ALA A 378 -16.87 3.25 -9.30
CA ALA A 378 -15.86 2.21 -9.50
C ALA A 378 -15.96 1.50 -10.87
N LYS A 379 -17.13 1.54 -11.53
CA LYS A 379 -17.42 0.85 -12.78
C LYS A 379 -16.64 1.43 -13.96
N MET A 380 -15.60 0.72 -14.39
CA MET A 380 -14.75 1.08 -15.51
C MET A 380 -15.33 0.73 -16.87
N THR A 381 -15.95 -0.45 -16.97
CA THR A 381 -16.44 -0.98 -18.24
C THR A 381 -17.89 -1.44 -18.12
N GLU A 382 -18.64 -1.31 -19.21
CA GLU A 382 -20.02 -1.77 -19.31
C GLU A 382 -20.36 -2.02 -20.80
N ASN A 383 -21.07 -3.12 -21.09
CA ASN A 383 -21.51 -3.47 -22.45
C ASN A 383 -20.39 -3.46 -23.52
N GLY A 384 -19.18 -3.87 -23.11
CA GLY A 384 -18.00 -3.91 -23.99
C GLY A 384 -17.41 -2.54 -24.33
N LYS A 385 -17.70 -1.51 -23.52
CA LYS A 385 -17.16 -0.16 -23.67
C LYS A 385 -16.64 0.36 -22.33
N LEU A 386 -15.74 1.34 -22.39
CA LEU A 386 -15.38 2.15 -21.23
C LEU A 386 -16.58 3.02 -20.82
N THR A 387 -16.80 3.21 -19.52
CA THR A 387 -17.78 4.19 -19.01
C THR A 387 -17.23 5.62 -19.16
N GLU A 388 -18.10 6.63 -19.02
CA GLU A 388 -17.75 8.03 -19.26
C GLU A 388 -16.52 8.50 -18.45
N ARG A 389 -16.48 8.17 -17.15
CA ARG A 389 -15.36 8.50 -16.25
C ARG A 389 -14.02 7.93 -16.73
N PHE A 390 -14.02 6.81 -17.44
CA PHE A 390 -12.83 6.09 -17.89
C PHE A 390 -12.59 6.20 -19.40
N SER A 391 -13.34 7.06 -20.10
CA SER A 391 -13.19 7.30 -21.54
C SER A 391 -11.79 7.80 -21.94
N TYR A 392 -11.04 8.41 -21.02
CA TYR A 392 -9.65 8.82 -21.24
C TYR A 392 -8.69 7.64 -21.49
N LEU A 393 -9.10 6.39 -21.23
CA LEU A 393 -8.33 5.19 -21.54
C LEU A 393 -8.56 4.68 -22.97
N GLN A 394 -9.41 5.33 -23.78
CA GLN A 394 -9.77 4.82 -25.10
C GLN A 394 -8.57 4.76 -26.06
N ASP A 395 -7.72 5.79 -26.11
CA ASP A 395 -6.53 5.78 -26.97
C ASP A 395 -5.51 4.73 -26.50
N TYR A 396 -5.36 4.55 -25.18
CA TYR A 396 -4.58 3.48 -24.58
C TYR A 396 -5.07 2.10 -25.03
N VAL A 397 -6.38 1.84 -24.97
CA VAL A 397 -7.02 0.59 -25.43
C VAL A 397 -6.81 0.39 -26.94
N ASP A 398 -7.01 1.44 -27.73
CA ASP A 398 -6.89 1.44 -29.19
C ASP A 398 -5.42 1.36 -29.67
N GLY A 399 -4.45 1.45 -28.75
CA GLY A 399 -3.02 1.42 -29.05
C GLY A 399 -2.52 2.66 -29.80
N ARG A 400 -3.13 3.82 -29.56
CA ARG A 400 -2.76 5.12 -30.15
C ARG A 400 -1.82 5.96 -29.30
N GLU A 401 -1.51 5.51 -28.08
CA GLU A 401 -0.55 6.11 -27.15
C GLU A 401 0.30 5.06 -26.44
#